data_AF-A0A060TAT3-F1
#
_entry.id   AF-A0A060TAT3-F1
#
_cell.length_a   1.000
_cell.length_b   1.000
_cell.length_c   1.000
_cell.angle_alpha   90.00
_cell.angle_beta   90.00
_cell.angle_gamma   90.00
#
_symmetry.space_group_name_H-M   'P 1'
#
loop_
_entity.id
_entity.type
_entity.pdbx_description
1 polymer ?
#
loop_
_entity_poly.entity_id
_entity_poly.type
_entity_poly.pdbx_seq_one_letter_code
_entity_poly.pdbx_strand_id
1 'polypeptide(L)'
;MSEYRFRGGRSDGRDRSRSPGRAVPRFQTPHMDRLANRRGARTEERQAAAWIASEDEFVLNQRKQGAVIRVRDGRAKPIDYLVAVLMPLDTHKQVQDDDEKEFDIRDPVELISSLAQEQKSLATLSEDAQGYLSLDKNHRDFWQMIVDLTNYTIAQFDDQDDPENRLVNTVAPDIDNVLRGKSYDELVTLEQKVNTMLNSGSPAVDTDFWSRMLKELLARKAKARLSQLYEQSLQKRVDDLKAEQRLLAQRTALELERKMTKSEDSKNLKIDYDPSMESGEMGSETKESVSYDEFMEQLQSRRSEIVTKRFVPKAPQRLNAEPFVDEPPQPEKVQDPVELLFLRESEIPLRENEEPFTNEEPQYSSSSGIKPKYLARVVNIIEWNKHNGNPDEPPPKAVNGYRFNIYYPQLINSKKAPTYKIVREGGKRRWYGNDECIIVFKAPDYYQDIAFRILDRQWDQSAHENAGFYSKFENGVLRLNFKFKRMVYRK
;
A
#
# COMPACT_ATOMS: atom_id res chain seq x y z
N MET A 1 -19.15 -3.09 -67.76
CA MET A 1 -19.16 -2.77 -69.20
C MET A 1 -19.03 -1.26 -69.34
N SER A 2 -17.86 -0.83 -69.82
CA SER A 2 -17.57 0.52 -70.30
C SER A 2 -18.48 0.89 -71.47
N GLU A 3 -18.75 2.17 -71.66
CA GLU A 3 -18.67 2.91 -72.94
C GLU A 3 -19.07 4.38 -72.68
N TYR A 4 -18.14 5.33 -72.60
CA TYR A 4 -17.46 6.08 -73.68
C TYR A 4 -18.37 6.93 -74.59
N ARG A 5 -18.31 8.26 -74.35
CA ARG A 5 -18.20 9.41 -75.28
C ARG A 5 -19.17 9.50 -76.49
N PHE A 6 -19.71 10.72 -76.75
CA PHE A 6 -19.12 11.66 -77.73
C PHE A 6 -19.86 13.02 -77.83
N ARG A 7 -19.03 14.07 -77.88
CA ARG A 7 -19.09 15.37 -78.59
C ARG A 7 -20.41 16.15 -78.78
N GLY A 8 -20.31 17.44 -78.46
CA GLY A 8 -20.89 18.53 -79.25
C GLY A 8 -20.44 19.87 -78.68
N GLY A 9 -19.70 20.68 -79.46
CA GLY A 9 -19.26 22.03 -79.08
C GLY A 9 -19.59 23.06 -80.15
N ARG A 10 -19.37 24.33 -79.79
CA ARG A 10 -19.52 25.62 -80.55
C ARG A 10 -20.92 26.25 -80.42
N SER A 11 -21.12 27.57 -80.30
CA SER A 11 -20.26 28.78 -80.24
C SER A 11 -21.17 30.00 -79.92
N ASP A 12 -20.54 31.15 -79.68
CA ASP A 12 -21.09 32.52 -79.62
C ASP A 12 -21.79 32.94 -78.30
N GLY A 13 -21.49 34.06 -77.66
CA GLY A 13 -20.63 35.20 -78.00
C GLY A 13 -21.16 36.43 -77.26
N ARG A 14 -20.25 37.21 -76.63
CA ARG A 14 -20.25 38.69 -76.46
C ARG A 14 -19.45 39.10 -75.21
N ASP A 15 -18.27 39.67 -75.47
CA ASP A 15 -17.81 41.02 -75.09
C ASP A 15 -18.53 41.74 -73.93
N ARG A 16 -17.91 42.55 -73.06
CA ARG A 16 -16.53 43.02 -72.79
C ARG A 16 -16.70 44.02 -71.63
N SER A 17 -15.84 44.00 -70.63
CA SER A 17 -15.40 45.25 -69.95
C SER A 17 -14.03 45.01 -69.33
N ARG A 18 -13.04 45.76 -69.83
CA ARG A 18 -11.64 45.78 -69.37
C ARG A 18 -11.46 46.84 -68.31
N SER A 19 -10.57 46.58 -67.33
CA SER A 19 -9.29 47.30 -67.06
C SER A 19 -8.89 47.19 -65.56
N PRO A 20 -7.64 47.49 -65.16
CA PRO A 20 -6.34 47.04 -65.68
C PRO A 20 -5.42 46.50 -64.55
N GLY A 21 -4.30 45.85 -64.93
CA GLY A 21 -3.46 45.05 -64.02
C GLY A 21 -2.47 45.78 -63.11
N ARG A 22 -1.79 44.99 -62.27
CA ARG A 22 -0.50 45.37 -61.66
C ARG A 22 0.36 44.12 -61.36
N ALA A 23 1.66 44.30 -61.54
CA ALA A 23 2.71 43.29 -61.57
C ALA A 23 3.05 42.67 -60.20
N VAL A 24 3.65 41.48 -60.28
CA VAL A 24 4.17 40.61 -59.20
C VAL A 24 5.25 41.30 -58.33
N PRO A 25 5.47 40.85 -57.07
CA PRO A 25 6.75 40.20 -56.85
C PRO A 25 6.71 38.97 -55.93
N ARG A 26 7.58 38.03 -56.29
CA ARG A 26 7.97 36.82 -55.55
C ARG A 26 8.80 37.24 -54.32
N PHE A 27 8.33 36.91 -53.11
CA PHE A 27 9.16 36.94 -51.90
C PHE A 27 9.17 35.57 -51.22
N GLN A 28 10.39 35.09 -50.98
CA GLN A 28 10.73 33.91 -50.19
C GLN A 28 10.32 34.12 -48.72
N THR A 29 9.80 33.09 -48.05
CA THR A 29 10.17 32.73 -46.67
C THR A 29 9.58 31.36 -46.24
N PRO A 30 10.26 30.23 -46.50
CA PRO A 30 9.93 28.92 -45.88
C PRO A 30 10.55 28.73 -44.48
N HIS A 31 11.04 29.80 -43.84
CA HIS A 31 11.85 29.71 -42.62
C HIS A 31 11.04 29.92 -41.33
N MET A 32 9.94 30.68 -41.35
CA MET A 32 9.13 30.96 -40.14
C MET A 32 8.20 29.81 -39.76
N ASP A 33 7.60 29.11 -40.74
CA ASP A 33 6.77 27.92 -40.47
C ASP A 33 7.59 26.74 -39.93
N ARG A 34 8.85 26.57 -40.36
CA ARG A 34 9.74 25.55 -39.79
C ARG A 34 10.13 25.84 -38.34
N LEU A 35 10.20 27.11 -37.94
CA LEU A 35 10.47 27.51 -36.55
C LEU A 35 9.22 27.37 -35.67
N ALA A 36 8.03 27.72 -36.18
CA ALA A 36 6.76 27.53 -35.48
C ALA A 36 6.44 26.03 -35.31
N ASN A 37 6.63 25.21 -36.34
CA ASN A 37 6.43 23.76 -36.27
C ASN A 37 7.49 23.08 -35.39
N ARG A 38 8.73 23.58 -35.34
CA ARG A 38 9.74 23.16 -34.36
C ARG A 38 9.39 23.56 -32.92
N ARG A 39 8.69 24.68 -32.71
CA ARG A 39 8.23 25.11 -31.38
C ARG A 39 7.05 24.27 -30.91
N GLY A 40 6.09 23.96 -31.79
CA GLY A 40 4.99 23.01 -31.55
C GLY A 40 5.50 21.59 -31.26
N ALA A 41 6.39 21.07 -32.09
CA ALA A 41 7.03 19.78 -31.86
C ALA A 41 7.83 19.75 -30.54
N ARG A 42 8.54 20.83 -30.18
CA ARG A 42 9.23 20.93 -28.88
C ARG A 42 8.28 21.01 -27.70
N THR A 43 7.09 21.60 -27.85
CA THR A 43 6.08 21.61 -26.78
C THR A 43 5.43 20.25 -26.63
N GLU A 44 5.17 19.54 -27.72
CA GLU A 44 4.67 18.16 -27.72
C GLU A 44 5.73 17.18 -27.17
N GLU A 45 6.99 17.29 -27.57
CA GLU A 45 8.12 16.52 -27.03
C GLU A 45 8.29 16.78 -25.52
N ARG A 46 8.11 18.02 -25.06
CA ARG A 46 8.16 18.36 -23.63
C ARG A 46 6.99 17.77 -22.86
N GLN A 47 5.78 17.80 -23.42
CA GLN A 47 4.60 17.19 -22.81
C GLN A 47 4.73 15.66 -22.77
N ALA A 48 5.23 15.04 -23.85
CA ALA A 48 5.53 13.62 -23.91
C ALA A 48 6.62 13.23 -22.90
N ALA A 49 7.70 14.01 -22.80
CA ALA A 49 8.75 13.78 -21.81
C ALA A 49 8.26 13.95 -20.36
N ALA A 50 7.38 14.93 -20.10
CA ALA A 50 6.75 15.10 -18.80
C ALA A 50 5.81 13.93 -18.47
N TRP A 51 5.09 13.42 -19.47
CA TRP A 51 4.22 12.25 -19.31
C TRP A 51 5.03 10.97 -19.03
N ILE A 52 6.10 10.73 -19.79
CA ILE A 52 7.03 9.61 -19.54
C ILE A 52 7.67 9.73 -18.15
N ALA A 53 8.10 10.94 -17.75
CA ALA A 53 8.65 11.13 -16.41
C ALA A 53 7.63 10.85 -15.30
N SER A 54 6.36 11.18 -15.50
CA SER A 54 5.28 10.84 -14.56
C SER A 54 4.96 9.34 -14.54
N GLU A 55 5.12 8.65 -15.68
CA GLU A 55 4.97 7.20 -15.78
C GLU A 55 6.15 6.49 -15.08
N ASP A 56 7.39 6.94 -15.30
CA ASP A 56 8.58 6.42 -14.64
C ASP A 56 8.48 6.58 -13.10
N GLU A 57 8.01 7.73 -12.63
CA GLU A 57 7.76 7.98 -11.21
C GLU A 57 6.67 7.07 -10.64
N PHE A 58 5.59 6.85 -11.40
CA PHE A 58 4.54 5.92 -11.01
C PHE A 58 5.05 4.48 -10.92
N VAL A 59 5.82 4.01 -11.91
CA VAL A 59 6.44 2.68 -11.91
C VAL A 59 7.42 2.54 -10.75
N LEU A 60 8.22 3.57 -10.47
CA LEU A 60 9.13 3.58 -9.32
C LEU A 60 8.35 3.41 -8.01
N ASN A 61 7.30 4.20 -7.82
CA ASN A 61 6.45 4.12 -6.62
C ASN A 61 5.78 2.76 -6.47
N GLN A 62 5.26 2.19 -7.57
CA GLN A 62 4.67 0.86 -7.58
C GLN A 62 5.69 -0.22 -7.19
N ARG A 63 6.92 -0.14 -7.73
CA ARG A 63 8.02 -1.05 -7.39
C ARG A 63 8.41 -0.93 -5.92
N LYS A 64 8.55 0.31 -5.41
CA LYS A 64 8.86 0.59 -3.99
C LYS A 64 7.78 0.04 -3.06
N GLN A 65 6.51 0.33 -3.31
CA GLN A 65 5.38 -0.19 -2.53
C GLN A 65 5.32 -1.72 -2.56
N GLY A 66 5.48 -2.32 -3.74
CA GLY A 66 5.50 -3.78 -3.88
C GLY A 66 6.68 -4.43 -3.14
N ALA A 67 7.83 -3.77 -3.05
CA ALA A 67 8.98 -4.24 -2.27
C ALA A 67 8.67 -4.21 -0.77
N VAL A 68 8.08 -3.12 -0.26
CA VAL A 68 7.67 -2.97 1.15
C VAL A 68 6.67 -4.06 1.55
N ILE A 69 5.67 -4.33 0.72
CA ILE A 69 4.68 -5.39 0.98
C ILE A 69 5.35 -6.77 1.03
N ARG A 70 6.32 -7.04 0.14
CA ARG A 70 7.03 -8.32 0.12
C ARG A 70 7.93 -8.54 1.34
N VAL A 71 8.59 -7.48 1.83
CA VAL A 71 9.33 -7.50 3.10
C VAL A 71 8.39 -7.78 4.27
N ARG A 72 7.25 -7.08 4.32
CA ARG A 72 6.23 -7.29 5.34
C ARG A 72 5.67 -8.71 5.36
N ASP A 73 5.45 -9.31 4.20
CA ASP A 73 4.85 -10.65 4.07
C ASP A 73 5.88 -11.79 4.19
N GLY A 74 7.16 -11.50 4.47
CA GLY A 74 8.23 -12.50 4.60
C GLY A 74 8.62 -13.18 3.27
N ARG A 75 8.25 -12.60 2.13
CA ARG A 75 8.54 -13.08 0.77
C ARG A 75 9.46 -12.13 0.00
N ALA A 76 10.33 -11.42 0.71
CA ALA A 76 11.22 -10.43 0.13
C ALA A 76 12.32 -11.06 -0.71
N LYS A 77 12.57 -10.43 -1.86
CA LYS A 77 13.77 -10.63 -2.66
C LYS A 77 14.92 -9.79 -2.08
N PRO A 78 16.18 -10.14 -2.39
CA PRO A 78 17.36 -9.33 -2.05
C PRO A 78 17.21 -7.83 -2.35
N ILE A 79 16.69 -7.49 -3.52
CA ILE A 79 16.48 -6.10 -3.94
C ILE A 79 15.46 -5.37 -3.05
N ASP A 80 14.49 -6.09 -2.49
CA ASP A 80 13.43 -5.47 -1.68
C ASP A 80 13.97 -4.97 -0.34
N TYR A 81 14.95 -5.67 0.25
CA TYR A 81 15.65 -5.20 1.44
C TYR A 81 16.47 -3.93 1.15
N LEU A 82 17.07 -3.82 -0.04
CA LEU A 82 17.82 -2.61 -0.45
C LEU A 82 16.87 -1.43 -0.66
N VAL A 83 15.68 -1.66 -1.22
CA VAL A 83 14.63 -0.65 -1.31
C VAL A 83 14.17 -0.23 0.09
N ALA A 84 14.00 -1.17 1.02
CA ALA A 84 13.59 -0.87 2.39
C ALA A 84 14.57 0.04 3.14
N VAL A 85 15.87 0.00 2.81
CA VAL A 85 16.89 0.92 3.34
C VAL A 85 16.66 2.36 2.88
N LEU A 86 16.14 2.57 1.67
CA LEU A 86 15.87 3.90 1.12
C LEU A 86 14.54 4.49 1.57
N MET A 87 13.57 3.65 1.96
CA MET A 87 12.22 4.10 2.34
C MET A 87 12.20 5.18 3.45
N PRO A 88 13.00 5.08 4.55
CA PRO A 88 13.07 6.15 5.56
C PRO A 88 13.74 7.43 5.06
N LEU A 89 14.50 7.37 3.97
CA LEU A 89 15.19 8.52 3.39
C LEU A 89 14.28 9.29 2.43
N ASP A 90 13.32 8.61 1.79
CA ASP A 90 12.31 9.20 0.91
C ASP A 90 11.34 10.09 1.68
N THR A 91 11.34 11.39 1.39
CA THR A 91 10.43 12.38 2.01
C THR A 91 9.00 12.30 1.49
N HIS A 92 8.75 11.61 0.39
CA HIS A 92 7.42 11.42 -0.20
C HIS A 92 6.71 10.22 0.46
N LYS A 93 6.36 10.34 1.75
CA LYS A 93 5.40 9.44 2.40
C LYS A 93 4.00 9.68 1.83
N GLN A 94 3.71 9.10 0.67
CA GLN A 94 2.33 8.79 0.26
C GLN A 94 2.07 7.31 0.52
N VAL A 95 1.93 6.95 1.80
CA VAL A 95 1.31 5.69 2.18
C VAL A 95 0.19 6.05 3.14
N GLN A 96 -1.00 6.21 2.55
CA GLN A 96 -2.26 5.94 3.26
C GLN A 96 -2.24 4.46 3.58
N ASP A 97 -1.93 4.09 4.81
CA ASP A 97 -2.42 2.86 5.45
C ASP A 97 -2.01 2.90 6.93
N ASP A 98 -3.02 2.91 7.81
CA ASP A 98 -2.93 2.96 9.28
C ASP A 98 -2.29 1.71 9.92
N ASP A 99 -1.73 0.80 9.12
CA ASP A 99 -1.14 -0.47 9.58
C ASP A 99 0.40 -0.43 9.48
N GLU A 100 1.03 0.45 10.28
CA GLU A 100 2.48 0.54 10.44
C GLU A 100 3.03 -0.69 11.18
N LYS A 101 3.19 -1.80 10.45
CA LYS A 101 4.02 -2.93 10.91
C LYS A 101 5.49 -2.60 10.68
N GLU A 102 6.28 -2.84 11.72
CA GLU A 102 7.73 -2.80 11.70
C GLU A 102 8.26 -3.74 10.60
N PHE A 103 9.13 -3.22 9.73
CA PHE A 103 9.79 -4.00 8.69
C PHE A 103 11.29 -4.08 8.99
N ASP A 104 11.87 -5.27 8.79
CA ASP A 104 13.28 -5.52 9.08
C ASP A 104 14.18 -4.85 8.05
N ILE A 105 15.01 -3.91 8.50
CA ILE A 105 16.01 -3.24 7.67
C ILE A 105 17.33 -4.00 7.81
N ARG A 106 17.77 -4.65 6.72
CA ARG A 106 19.03 -5.40 6.68
C ARG A 106 20.19 -4.55 6.14
N ASP A 107 21.40 -4.80 6.63
CA ASP A 107 22.63 -4.16 6.12
C ASP A 107 22.85 -4.56 4.64
N PRO A 108 22.92 -3.57 3.71
CA PRO A 108 23.22 -3.81 2.30
C PRO A 108 24.51 -4.60 2.06
N VAL A 109 25.56 -4.36 2.85
CA VAL A 109 26.87 -4.98 2.66
C VAL A 109 26.83 -6.43 3.11
N GLU A 110 26.20 -6.71 4.27
CA GLU A 110 26.01 -8.06 4.76
C GLU A 110 25.12 -8.87 3.80
N LEU A 111 24.04 -8.27 3.29
CA LEU A 111 23.15 -8.90 2.32
C LEU A 111 23.90 -9.32 1.04
N ILE A 112 24.69 -8.42 0.44
CA ILE A 112 25.47 -8.76 -0.76
C ILE A 112 26.53 -9.82 -0.43
N SER A 113 27.19 -9.74 0.73
CA SER A 113 28.16 -10.76 1.16
C SER A 113 27.52 -12.15 1.38
N SER A 114 26.29 -12.20 1.86
CA SER A 114 25.55 -13.46 2.05
C SER A 114 25.15 -14.09 0.72
N LEU A 115 24.85 -13.25 -0.28
CA LEU A 115 24.51 -13.68 -1.64
C LEU A 115 25.73 -14.01 -2.48
N ALA A 116 26.94 -13.66 -2.02
CA ALA A 116 28.18 -14.02 -2.69
C ALA A 116 28.24 -15.53 -2.96
N GLN A 117 27.71 -16.37 -2.06
CA GLN A 117 27.72 -17.82 -2.24
C GLN A 117 26.92 -18.32 -3.48
N GLU A 118 26.06 -17.48 -4.07
CA GLU A 118 25.21 -17.81 -5.21
C GLU A 118 25.35 -16.81 -6.36
N GLN A 119 26.25 -17.08 -7.32
CA GLN A 119 26.51 -16.21 -8.48
C GLN A 119 25.25 -15.84 -9.29
N LYS A 120 24.28 -16.76 -9.44
CA LYS A 120 23.02 -16.50 -10.14
C LYS A 120 22.15 -15.47 -9.42
N SER A 121 22.13 -15.49 -8.10
CA SER A 121 21.36 -14.57 -7.27
C SER A 121 21.99 -13.16 -7.24
N LEU A 122 23.32 -13.08 -7.36
CA LEU A 122 24.01 -11.80 -7.57
C LEU A 122 23.75 -11.20 -8.95
N ALA A 123 23.75 -12.03 -10.01
CA ALA A 123 23.47 -11.57 -11.36
C ALA A 123 22.06 -10.97 -11.48
N THR A 124 21.04 -11.65 -10.93
CA THR A 124 19.66 -11.13 -10.90
C THR A 124 19.54 -9.86 -10.06
N LEU A 125 20.26 -9.78 -8.93
CA LEU A 125 20.30 -8.56 -8.12
C LEU A 125 20.91 -7.38 -8.89
N SER A 126 21.96 -7.62 -9.69
CA SER A 126 22.59 -6.58 -10.50
C SER A 126 21.67 -6.05 -11.59
N GLU A 127 20.91 -6.93 -12.25
CA GLU A 127 19.91 -6.56 -13.28
C GLU A 127 18.76 -5.78 -12.66
N ASP A 128 18.23 -6.26 -11.53
CA ASP A 128 17.18 -5.58 -10.79
C ASP A 128 17.65 -4.18 -10.32
N ALA A 129 18.87 -4.06 -9.80
CA ALA A 129 19.46 -2.79 -9.36
C ALA A 129 19.70 -1.81 -10.52
N GLN A 130 20.11 -2.29 -11.69
CA GLN A 130 20.19 -1.45 -12.91
C GLN A 130 18.81 -0.92 -13.31
N GLY A 131 17.75 -1.71 -13.12
CA GLY A 131 16.38 -1.28 -13.31
C GLY A 131 15.95 -0.15 -12.37
N TYR A 132 16.49 -0.08 -11.16
CA TYR A 132 16.26 1.06 -10.24
C TYR A 132 17.18 2.25 -10.55
N LEU A 133 18.38 2.03 -11.06
CA LEU A 133 19.31 3.10 -11.45
C LEU A 133 18.73 4.02 -12.54
N SER A 134 17.93 3.46 -13.46
CA SER A 134 17.27 4.24 -14.52
C SER A 134 16.03 5.01 -14.01
N LEU A 135 15.34 4.48 -13.00
CA LEU A 135 14.08 5.02 -12.49
C LEU A 135 14.28 6.00 -11.31
N ASP A 136 15.18 5.70 -10.36
CA ASP A 136 15.40 6.48 -9.14
C ASP A 136 16.49 7.54 -9.31
N LYS A 137 16.06 8.74 -9.71
CA LYS A 137 16.95 9.91 -9.90
C LYS A 137 17.53 10.44 -8.59
N ASN A 138 16.84 10.25 -7.46
CA ASN A 138 17.24 10.80 -6.16
C ASN A 138 18.30 9.94 -5.48
N HIS A 139 18.25 8.62 -5.69
CA HIS A 139 19.19 7.66 -5.09
C HIS A 139 20.10 6.99 -6.10
N ARG A 140 20.39 7.65 -7.22
CA ARG A 140 21.23 7.10 -8.29
C ARG A 140 22.59 6.62 -7.78
N ASP A 141 23.23 7.40 -6.91
CA ASP A 141 24.54 7.06 -6.35
C ASP A 141 24.50 5.76 -5.52
N PHE A 142 23.43 5.54 -4.77
CA PHE A 142 23.24 4.32 -3.98
C PHE A 142 23.09 3.08 -4.89
N TRP A 143 22.25 3.18 -5.92
CA TRP A 143 22.07 2.10 -6.89
C TRP A 143 23.34 1.80 -7.68
N GLN A 144 24.09 2.84 -8.05
CA GLN A 144 25.39 2.66 -8.72
C GLN A 144 26.37 1.91 -7.82
N MET A 145 26.48 2.27 -6.54
CA MET A 145 27.35 1.59 -5.58
C MET A 145 26.97 0.12 -5.38
N ILE A 146 25.67 -0.21 -5.37
CA ILE A 146 25.21 -1.60 -5.32
C ILE A 146 25.64 -2.36 -6.57
N VAL A 147 25.41 -1.80 -7.75
CA VAL A 147 25.80 -2.43 -9.02
C VAL A 147 27.30 -2.67 -9.06
N ASP A 148 28.10 -1.66 -8.73
CA ASP A 148 29.56 -1.73 -8.71
C ASP A 148 30.05 -2.80 -7.73
N LEU A 149 29.45 -2.89 -6.53
CA LEU A 149 29.81 -3.89 -5.53
C LEU A 149 29.40 -5.30 -5.97
N THR A 150 28.21 -5.47 -6.54
CA THR A 150 27.77 -6.77 -7.08
C THR A 150 28.66 -7.26 -8.22
N ASN A 151 29.02 -6.37 -9.16
CA ASN A 151 29.92 -6.68 -10.26
C ASN A 151 31.33 -7.01 -9.75
N TYR A 152 31.82 -6.28 -8.74
CA TYR A 152 33.09 -6.58 -8.10
C TYR A 152 33.06 -7.95 -7.43
N THR A 153 31.99 -8.31 -6.71
CA THR A 153 31.88 -9.63 -6.10
C THR A 153 31.79 -10.75 -7.13
N ILE A 154 31.08 -10.54 -8.25
CA ILE A 154 31.03 -11.50 -9.36
C ILE A 154 32.43 -11.66 -9.97
N ALA A 155 33.15 -10.57 -10.22
CA ALA A 155 34.51 -10.61 -10.74
C ALA A 155 35.48 -11.34 -9.79
N GLN A 156 35.28 -11.24 -8.47
CA GLN A 156 36.05 -12.02 -7.51
C GLN A 156 35.81 -13.53 -7.60
N PHE A 157 34.62 -13.99 -8.01
CA PHE A 157 34.36 -15.41 -8.28
C PHE A 157 35.13 -15.88 -9.51
N ASP A 158 35.03 -15.11 -10.60
CA ASP A 158 35.73 -15.44 -11.85
C ASP A 158 37.27 -15.39 -11.67
N ASP A 159 37.77 -14.47 -10.84
CA ASP A 159 39.20 -14.32 -10.52
C ASP A 159 39.77 -15.45 -9.63
N GLN A 160 38.94 -16.23 -8.91
CA GLN A 160 39.41 -17.38 -8.12
C GLN A 160 39.76 -18.61 -8.97
N ASP A 161 39.13 -18.74 -10.14
CA ASP A 161 39.33 -19.87 -11.05
C ASP A 161 40.53 -19.68 -12.00
N ASP A 162 41.10 -18.47 -12.09
CA ASP A 162 42.19 -18.14 -13.03
C ASP A 162 43.60 -18.26 -12.39
N PRO A 163 44.51 -19.11 -12.92
CA PRO A 163 45.85 -19.33 -12.37
C PRO A 163 46.78 -18.11 -12.41
N GLU A 164 46.64 -17.17 -13.36
CA GLU A 164 47.49 -15.96 -13.41
C GLU A 164 47.20 -15.00 -12.25
N ASN A 165 45.95 -14.97 -11.77
CA ASN A 165 45.51 -14.12 -10.67
C ASN A 165 45.97 -14.60 -9.28
N ARG A 166 46.38 -15.88 -9.15
CA ARG A 166 46.94 -16.42 -7.90
C ARG A 166 48.26 -15.79 -7.50
N LEU A 167 49.10 -15.38 -8.47
CA LEU A 167 50.36 -14.68 -8.20
C LEU A 167 50.09 -13.26 -7.68
N VAL A 168 49.07 -12.60 -8.23
CA VAL A 168 48.64 -11.27 -7.81
C VAL A 168 47.90 -11.30 -6.46
N ASN A 169 47.29 -12.44 -6.08
CA ASN A 169 46.67 -12.65 -4.76
C ASN A 169 47.69 -12.60 -3.61
N THR A 170 48.99 -12.76 -3.87
CA THR A 170 50.05 -12.69 -2.84
C THR A 170 50.14 -11.31 -2.17
N VAL A 171 49.75 -10.25 -2.89
CA VAL A 171 49.81 -8.86 -2.42
C VAL A 171 48.47 -8.37 -1.82
N ALA A 172 47.41 -9.17 -1.93
CA ALA A 172 46.11 -8.89 -1.32
C ALA A 172 46.18 -8.53 0.18
N PRO A 173 46.91 -9.26 1.06
CA PRO A 173 46.98 -8.91 2.48
C PRO A 173 47.66 -7.57 2.75
N ASP A 174 48.64 -7.18 1.93
CA ASP A 174 49.32 -5.89 2.05
C ASP A 174 48.41 -4.74 1.64
N ILE A 175 47.62 -4.93 0.58
CA ILE A 175 46.59 -3.99 0.15
C ILE A 175 45.51 -3.85 1.24
N ASP A 176 45.03 -4.98 1.78
CA ASP A 176 44.04 -4.99 2.86
C ASP A 176 44.55 -4.25 4.10
N ASN A 177 45.80 -4.46 4.50
CA ASN A 177 46.44 -3.75 5.61
C ASN A 177 46.52 -2.25 5.38
N VAL A 178 46.81 -1.82 4.14
CA VAL A 178 46.86 -0.41 3.76
C VAL A 178 45.46 0.20 3.76
N LEU A 179 44.41 -0.56 3.43
CA LEU A 179 43.04 -0.05 3.33
C LEU A 179 42.22 -0.22 4.62
N ARG A 180 42.71 -0.97 5.61
CA ARG A 180 42.01 -1.23 6.88
C ARG A 180 41.97 0.02 7.77
N GLY A 181 40.77 0.32 8.29
CA GLY A 181 40.57 1.40 9.28
C GLY A 181 40.50 2.81 8.69
N LYS A 182 40.56 2.97 7.37
CA LYS A 182 40.48 4.28 6.70
C LYS A 182 39.04 4.75 6.52
N SER A 183 38.83 6.06 6.67
CA SER A 183 37.52 6.70 6.47
C SER A 183 37.17 6.87 4.99
N TYR A 184 35.89 7.14 4.67
CA TYR A 184 35.46 7.38 3.29
C TYR A 184 36.25 8.52 2.62
N ASP A 185 36.49 9.61 3.33
CA ASP A 185 37.22 10.77 2.79
C ASP A 185 38.69 10.44 2.53
N GLU A 186 39.32 9.67 3.42
CA GLU A 186 40.68 9.16 3.21
C GLU A 186 40.76 8.23 2.00
N LEU A 187 39.77 7.36 1.80
CA LEU A 187 39.68 6.48 0.62
C LEU A 187 39.55 7.30 -0.67
N VAL A 188 38.79 8.39 -0.69
CA VAL A 188 38.69 9.29 -1.86
C VAL A 188 40.03 9.96 -2.16
N THR A 189 40.77 10.42 -1.15
CA THR A 189 42.10 11.01 -1.39
C THR A 189 43.11 9.98 -1.90
N LEU A 190 43.00 8.72 -1.45
CA LEU A 190 43.84 7.64 -1.93
C LEU A 190 43.50 7.25 -3.35
N GLU A 191 42.22 7.24 -3.74
CA GLU A 191 41.79 7.04 -5.12
C GLU A 191 42.43 8.06 -6.06
N GLN A 192 42.40 9.34 -5.69
CA GLN A 192 43.02 10.40 -6.48
C GLN A 192 44.53 10.17 -6.64
N LYS A 193 45.22 9.82 -5.55
CA LYS A 193 46.66 9.51 -5.58
C LYS A 193 46.96 8.30 -6.46
N VAL A 194 46.20 7.20 -6.32
CA VAL A 194 46.33 5.98 -7.13
C VAL A 194 46.11 6.28 -8.61
N ASN A 195 45.07 7.04 -8.96
CA ASN A 195 44.80 7.44 -10.33
C ASN A 195 45.89 8.36 -10.90
N THR A 196 46.46 9.27 -10.11
CA THR A 196 47.63 10.07 -10.57
C THR A 196 48.86 9.20 -10.81
N MET A 197 49.08 8.17 -9.99
CA MET A 197 50.20 7.24 -10.15
C MET A 197 50.02 6.36 -11.40
N LEU A 198 48.81 5.85 -11.65
CA LEU A 198 48.48 5.09 -12.86
C LEU A 198 48.60 5.93 -14.14
N ASN A 199 48.11 7.19 -14.11
CA ASN A 199 48.18 8.09 -15.25
C ASN A 199 49.59 8.63 -15.52
N SER A 200 50.47 8.64 -14.50
CA SER A 200 51.87 9.05 -14.67
C SER A 200 52.71 8.06 -15.48
N GLY A 201 52.17 6.87 -15.77
CA GLY A 201 52.69 5.93 -16.77
C GLY A 201 54.15 5.52 -16.59
N SER A 202 54.68 5.59 -15.37
CA SER A 202 56.09 5.34 -15.10
C SER A 202 56.39 3.84 -15.24
N PRO A 203 57.31 3.40 -16.10
CA PRO A 203 57.58 1.98 -16.40
C PRO A 203 58.17 1.17 -15.23
N ALA A 204 58.42 1.80 -14.07
CA ALA A 204 58.84 1.14 -12.82
C ALA A 204 57.68 0.89 -11.84
N VAL A 205 56.46 1.27 -12.21
CA VAL A 205 55.26 1.14 -11.37
C VAL A 205 54.54 -0.15 -11.74
N ASP A 206 54.35 -1.04 -10.77
CA ASP A 206 53.62 -2.28 -10.92
C ASP A 206 52.14 -2.02 -11.25
N THR A 207 51.81 -2.01 -12.54
CA THR A 207 50.46 -1.70 -13.04
C THR A 207 49.40 -2.66 -12.50
N ASP A 208 49.79 -3.90 -12.20
CA ASP A 208 48.87 -4.95 -11.75
C ASP A 208 48.55 -4.77 -10.26
N PHE A 209 49.55 -4.39 -9.46
CA PHE A 209 49.34 -3.98 -8.08
C PHE A 209 48.41 -2.77 -7.95
N TRP A 210 48.67 -1.68 -8.69
CA TRP A 210 47.87 -0.45 -8.57
C TRP A 210 46.47 -0.60 -9.17
N SER A 211 46.31 -1.38 -10.23
CA SER A 211 44.99 -1.67 -10.80
C SER A 211 44.13 -2.52 -9.86
N ARG A 212 44.73 -3.52 -9.19
CA ARG A 212 44.04 -4.32 -8.18
C ARG A 212 43.71 -3.53 -6.93
N MET A 213 44.64 -2.71 -6.45
CA MET A 213 44.38 -1.80 -5.33
C MET A 213 43.26 -0.81 -5.68
N LEU A 214 43.18 -0.32 -6.92
CA LEU A 214 42.08 0.54 -7.35
C LEU A 214 40.73 -0.18 -7.29
N LYS A 215 40.65 -1.42 -7.80
CA LYS A 215 39.43 -2.24 -7.73
C LYS A 215 38.99 -2.47 -6.27
N GLU A 216 39.92 -2.83 -5.40
CA GLU A 216 39.65 -3.07 -3.98
C GLU A 216 39.28 -1.79 -3.22
N LEU A 217 39.93 -0.68 -3.55
CA LEU A 217 39.61 0.64 -3.01
C LEU A 217 38.20 1.07 -3.41
N LEU A 218 37.80 0.91 -4.67
CA LEU A 218 36.45 1.22 -5.14
C LEU A 218 35.39 0.37 -4.42
N ALA A 219 35.64 -0.92 -4.27
CA ALA A 219 34.75 -1.80 -3.50
C ALA A 219 34.63 -1.37 -2.04
N ARG A 220 35.73 -0.98 -1.40
CA ARG A 220 35.73 -0.55 0.01
C ARG A 220 35.10 0.83 0.22
N LYS A 221 35.29 1.73 -0.74
CA LYS A 221 34.62 3.03 -0.81
C LYS A 221 33.11 2.85 -0.96
N ALA A 222 32.66 1.96 -1.85
CA ALA A 222 31.26 1.61 -2.00
C ALA A 222 30.68 1.03 -0.69
N LYS A 223 31.37 0.07 -0.07
CA LYS A 223 30.98 -0.50 1.24
C LYS A 223 30.85 0.58 2.32
N ALA A 224 31.86 1.41 2.50
CA ALA A 224 31.86 2.48 3.51
C ALA A 224 30.71 3.47 3.30
N ARG A 225 30.45 3.84 2.04
CA ARG A 225 29.36 4.76 1.71
C ARG A 225 27.98 4.14 1.90
N LEU A 226 27.80 2.87 1.55
CA LEU A 226 26.56 2.13 1.79
C LEU A 226 26.29 2.00 3.29
N SER A 227 27.30 1.70 4.11
CA SER A 227 27.17 1.66 5.57
C SER A 227 26.80 3.03 6.15
N GLN A 228 27.36 4.13 5.65
CA GLN A 228 26.95 5.49 6.05
C GLN A 228 25.49 5.78 5.72
N LEU A 229 25.03 5.42 4.51
CA LEU A 229 23.65 5.63 4.09
C LEU A 229 22.67 4.75 4.90
N TYR A 230 23.07 3.52 5.20
CA TYR A 230 22.34 2.61 6.08
C TYR A 230 22.23 3.16 7.51
N GLU A 231 23.31 3.68 8.08
CA GLU A 231 23.27 4.30 9.41
C GLU A 231 22.36 5.54 9.43
N GLN A 232 22.39 6.36 8.37
CA GLN A 232 21.49 7.50 8.23
C GLN A 232 20.02 7.08 8.13
N SER A 233 19.71 6.03 7.36
CA SER A 233 18.34 5.54 7.24
C SER A 233 17.85 4.91 8.54
N LEU A 234 18.70 4.17 9.25
CA LEU A 234 18.42 3.62 10.57
C LEU A 234 18.14 4.75 11.58
N GLN A 235 18.96 5.80 11.59
CA GLN A 235 18.79 6.94 12.48
C GLN A 235 17.47 7.67 12.20
N LYS A 236 17.15 7.95 10.92
CA LYS A 236 15.84 8.53 10.54
C LYS A 236 14.68 7.65 10.97
N ARG A 237 14.77 6.33 10.79
CA ARG A 237 13.71 5.40 11.20
C ARG A 237 13.53 5.39 12.72
N VAL A 238 14.62 5.40 13.48
CA VAL A 238 14.57 5.53 14.95
C VAL A 238 13.90 6.83 15.36
N ASP A 239 14.18 7.94 14.67
CA ASP A 239 13.58 9.23 14.99
C ASP A 239 12.09 9.30 14.60
N ASP A 240 11.68 8.69 13.49
CA ASP A 240 10.28 8.48 13.12
C ASP A 240 9.54 7.66 14.19
N LEU A 241 10.10 6.52 14.59
CA LEU A 241 9.53 5.66 15.63
C LEU A 241 9.41 6.39 16.98
N LYS A 242 10.38 7.23 17.35
CA LYS A 242 10.27 8.09 18.54
C LYS A 242 9.15 9.12 18.40
N ALA A 243 8.95 9.69 17.21
CA ALA A 243 7.86 10.65 16.98
C ALA A 243 6.48 9.96 17.10
N GLU A 244 6.32 8.78 16.51
CA GLU A 244 5.14 7.94 16.67
C GLU A 244 4.89 7.61 18.16
N GLN A 245 5.93 7.20 18.90
CA GLN A 245 5.82 6.94 20.35
C GLN A 245 5.38 8.16 21.15
N ARG A 246 5.92 9.35 20.83
CA ARG A 246 5.53 10.60 21.49
C ARG A 246 4.06 10.94 21.24
N LEU A 247 3.57 10.76 20.02
CA LEU A 247 2.18 11.01 19.66
C LEU A 247 1.25 10.03 20.38
N LEU A 248 1.61 8.74 20.38
CA LEU A 248 0.85 7.72 21.10
C LEU A 248 0.84 7.99 22.61
N ALA A 249 1.97 8.37 23.20
CA ALA A 249 2.06 8.73 24.61
C ALA A 249 1.20 9.96 24.97
N GLN A 250 1.14 10.97 24.09
CA GLN A 250 0.23 12.11 24.28
C GLN A 250 -1.24 11.68 24.22
N ARG A 251 -1.60 10.84 23.25
CA ARG A 251 -2.97 10.33 23.12
C ARG A 251 -3.40 9.52 24.34
N THR A 252 -2.54 8.60 24.80
CA THR A 252 -2.84 7.81 26.01
C THR A 252 -2.87 8.66 27.27
N ALA A 253 -2.03 9.69 27.37
CA ALA A 253 -2.07 10.64 28.48
C ALA A 253 -3.41 11.40 28.53
N LEU A 254 -3.91 11.90 27.40
CA LEU A 254 -5.22 12.56 27.32
C LEU A 254 -6.37 11.60 27.65
N GLU A 255 -6.30 10.35 27.19
CA GLU A 255 -7.29 9.33 27.54
C GLU A 255 -7.29 9.02 29.04
N LEU A 256 -6.12 8.93 29.66
CA LEU A 256 -5.96 8.74 31.10
C LEU A 256 -6.47 9.95 31.89
N GLU A 257 -6.13 11.16 31.48
CA GLU A 257 -6.64 12.40 32.09
C GLU A 257 -8.17 12.43 32.04
N ARG A 258 -8.76 12.12 30.88
CA ARG A 258 -10.22 12.03 30.72
C ARG A 258 -10.86 10.95 31.60
N LYS A 259 -10.16 9.83 31.83
CA LYS A 259 -10.62 8.78 32.76
C LYS A 259 -10.49 9.23 34.22
N MET A 260 -9.40 9.90 34.60
CA MET A 260 -9.20 10.47 35.94
C MET A 260 -10.24 11.55 36.28
N THR A 261 -10.59 12.42 35.32
CA THR A 261 -11.66 13.42 35.54
C THR A 261 -13.04 12.79 35.70
N LYS A 262 -13.27 11.62 35.10
CA LYS A 262 -14.52 10.86 35.30
C LYS A 262 -14.55 10.07 36.61
N SER A 263 -13.39 9.75 37.19
CA SER A 263 -13.29 9.10 38.51
C SER A 263 -13.29 10.08 39.68
N GLU A 264 -13.32 11.40 39.45
CA GLU A 264 -13.47 12.38 40.53
C GLU A 264 -14.84 12.27 41.23
N ASP A 265 -15.85 11.68 40.58
CA ASP A 265 -17.14 11.33 41.20
C ASP A 265 -17.02 10.20 42.24
N SER A 266 -15.88 9.52 42.31
CA SER A 266 -15.58 8.43 43.27
C SER A 266 -14.98 8.92 44.59
N LYS A 267 -14.78 10.24 44.79
CA LYS A 267 -14.25 10.81 46.06
C LYS A 267 -15.13 10.55 47.29
N ASN A 268 -16.29 9.91 47.13
CA ASN A 268 -17.20 9.51 48.20
C ASN A 268 -17.42 8.00 48.33
N LEU A 269 -16.52 7.16 47.80
CA LEU A 269 -16.48 5.76 48.20
C LEU A 269 -15.83 5.68 49.58
N LYS A 270 -16.65 5.62 50.64
CA LYS A 270 -16.21 5.04 51.91
C LYS A 270 -15.82 3.60 51.60
N ILE A 271 -14.52 3.35 51.49
CA ILE A 271 -14.00 1.99 51.52
C ILE A 271 -14.18 1.55 52.97
N ASP A 272 -15.27 0.85 53.25
CA ASP A 272 -15.47 0.20 54.54
C ASP A 272 -14.41 -0.89 54.64
N TYR A 273 -13.33 -0.59 55.37
CA TYR A 273 -12.26 -1.52 55.64
C TYR A 273 -12.84 -2.73 56.40
N ASP A 274 -12.87 -3.88 55.73
CA ASP A 274 -13.32 -5.14 56.31
C ASP A 274 -12.11 -5.87 56.93
N PRO A 275 -12.06 -6.08 58.26
CA PRO A 275 -10.97 -6.80 58.92
C PRO A 275 -10.75 -8.23 58.41
N SER A 276 -11.73 -8.84 57.70
CA SER A 276 -11.55 -10.14 57.07
C SER A 276 -10.55 -10.12 55.90
N MET A 277 -10.29 -8.93 55.30
CA MET A 277 -9.29 -8.72 54.24
C MET A 277 -7.84 -8.90 54.74
N GLU A 278 -7.60 -8.86 56.05
CA GLU A 278 -6.30 -9.20 56.66
C GLU A 278 -6.14 -10.70 56.93
N SER A 279 -7.25 -11.45 56.95
CA SER A 279 -7.29 -12.84 57.44
C SER A 279 -7.36 -13.90 56.34
N GLY A 280 -7.20 -13.51 55.07
CA GLY A 280 -7.02 -14.47 53.99
C GLY A 280 -5.65 -15.13 54.14
N GLU A 281 -5.62 -16.44 54.41
CA GLU A 281 -4.44 -17.28 54.19
C GLU A 281 -4.03 -17.14 52.71
N MET A 282 -3.21 -16.12 52.43
CA MET A 282 -2.52 -15.95 51.17
C MET A 282 -1.68 -17.21 50.98
N GLY A 283 -2.02 -17.98 49.95
CA GLY A 283 -1.11 -18.98 49.41
C GLY A 283 0.27 -18.35 49.30
N SER A 284 1.27 -19.01 49.86
CA SER A 284 2.62 -18.49 50.07
C SER A 284 3.37 -18.27 48.75
N GLU A 285 2.96 -17.29 47.96
CA GLU A 285 3.92 -16.55 47.16
C GLU A 285 4.57 -15.56 48.09
N THR A 286 5.76 -15.89 48.57
CA THR A 286 6.64 -15.01 49.31
C THR A 286 6.98 -13.81 48.43
N LYS A 287 6.09 -12.81 48.38
CA LYS A 287 6.39 -11.50 47.80
C LYS A 287 7.36 -10.86 48.76
N GLU A 288 8.62 -10.77 48.35
CA GLU A 288 9.68 -10.11 49.10
C GLU A 288 9.23 -8.68 49.42
N SER A 289 9.09 -8.38 50.70
CA SER A 289 8.79 -7.04 51.17
C SER A 289 10.06 -6.19 51.02
N VAL A 290 10.13 -5.42 49.94
CA VAL A 290 11.23 -4.48 49.69
C VAL A 290 10.97 -3.19 50.50
N SER A 291 12.02 -2.62 51.10
CA SER A 291 11.93 -1.32 51.77
C SER A 291 11.53 -0.21 50.78
N TYR A 292 10.79 0.80 51.23
CA TYR A 292 10.34 1.92 50.38
C TYR A 292 11.52 2.63 49.71
N ASP A 293 12.62 2.82 50.44
CA ASP A 293 13.82 3.49 49.92
C ASP A 293 14.49 2.66 48.82
N GLU A 294 14.61 1.35 49.03
CA GLU A 294 15.17 0.42 48.05
C GLU A 294 14.28 0.32 46.80
N PHE A 295 12.96 0.34 46.97
CA PHE A 295 12.02 0.40 45.87
C PHE A 295 12.18 1.68 45.03
N MET A 296 12.32 2.83 45.69
CA MET A 296 12.52 4.11 45.02
C MET A 296 13.84 4.16 44.26
N GLU A 297 14.92 3.61 44.83
CA GLU A 297 16.20 3.45 44.13
C GLU A 297 16.06 2.54 42.90
N GLN A 298 15.46 1.35 43.05
CA GLN A 298 15.20 0.45 41.91
C GLN A 298 14.36 1.12 40.82
N LEU A 299 13.36 1.91 41.20
CA LEU A 299 12.50 2.64 40.27
C LEU A 299 13.26 3.75 39.54
N GLN A 300 14.15 4.47 40.23
CA GLN A 300 15.03 5.45 39.60
C GLN A 300 16.04 4.79 38.66
N SER A 301 16.65 3.67 39.04
CA SER A 301 17.54 2.89 38.19
C SER A 301 16.83 2.44 36.91
N ARG A 302 15.63 1.83 37.03
CA ARG A 302 14.83 1.43 35.86
C ARG A 302 14.44 2.63 34.98
N ARG A 303 14.10 3.79 35.56
CA ARG A 303 13.82 5.01 34.80
C ARG A 303 15.07 5.50 34.05
N SER A 304 16.23 5.49 34.70
CA SER A 304 17.50 5.87 34.05
C SER A 304 17.86 4.93 32.89
N GLU A 305 17.65 3.63 33.05
CA GLU A 305 17.83 2.64 31.98
C GLU A 305 16.92 2.94 30.79
N ILE A 306 15.65 3.26 31.03
CA ILE A 306 14.69 3.63 29.98
C ILE A 306 15.15 4.90 29.25
N VAL A 307 15.69 5.89 29.96
CA VAL A 307 16.22 7.12 29.37
C VAL A 307 17.48 6.86 28.53
N THR A 308 18.33 5.92 28.93
CA THR A 308 19.53 5.55 28.15
C THR A 308 19.20 4.76 26.88
N LYS A 309 18.06 4.07 26.83
CA LYS A 309 17.65 3.29 25.64
C LYS A 309 17.24 4.25 24.52
N ARG A 310 17.76 4.01 23.31
CA ARG A 310 17.42 4.81 22.12
C ARG A 310 15.96 4.65 21.68
N PHE A 311 15.36 3.50 21.96
CA PHE A 311 13.97 3.16 21.65
C PHE A 311 13.47 2.14 22.67
N VAL A 312 12.24 2.32 23.15
CA VAL A 312 11.59 1.37 24.07
C VAL A 312 10.58 0.58 23.25
N PRO A 313 10.88 -0.65 22.80
CA PRO A 313 9.91 -1.44 22.07
C PRO A 313 8.68 -1.65 22.95
N LYS A 314 7.48 -1.50 22.37
CA LYS A 314 6.27 -1.97 23.06
C LYS A 314 6.47 -3.47 23.24
N ALA A 315 6.54 -3.92 24.49
CA ALA A 315 6.45 -5.35 24.75
C ALA A 315 5.18 -5.84 24.02
N PRO A 316 5.25 -6.96 23.27
CA PRO A 316 4.02 -7.57 22.78
C PRO A 316 3.11 -7.66 23.99
N GLN A 317 1.89 -7.11 23.88
CA GLN A 317 0.90 -7.25 24.94
C GLN A 317 0.92 -8.72 25.31
N ARG A 318 1.43 -9.03 26.50
CA ARG A 318 1.25 -10.37 27.02
C ARG A 318 -0.26 -10.48 27.08
N LEU A 319 -0.84 -11.32 26.23
CA LEU A 319 -2.25 -11.70 26.27
C LEU A 319 -2.61 -12.34 27.63
N ASN A 320 -1.61 -12.52 28.49
CA ASN A 320 -1.69 -12.90 29.89
C ASN A 320 -1.35 -11.70 30.80
N ALA A 321 -2.03 -10.57 30.63
CA ALA A 321 -2.31 -9.76 31.80
C ALA A 321 -3.33 -10.59 32.59
N GLU A 322 -2.84 -11.35 33.58
CA GLU A 322 -3.68 -11.94 34.62
C GLU A 322 -4.68 -10.86 35.06
N PRO A 323 -5.99 -11.09 34.90
CA PRO A 323 -6.97 -10.11 35.31
C PRO A 323 -6.76 -9.88 36.80
N PHE A 324 -6.44 -8.64 37.15
CA PHE A 324 -6.56 -8.17 38.51
C PHE A 324 -8.02 -8.38 38.92
N VAL A 325 -8.27 -9.40 39.72
CA VAL A 325 -9.59 -9.74 40.23
C VAL A 325 -9.86 -8.80 41.39
N ASP A 326 -10.49 -7.68 41.10
CA ASP A 326 -11.34 -7.00 42.08
C ASP A 326 -12.68 -6.70 41.42
N GLU A 327 -13.73 -7.17 42.11
CA GLU A 327 -15.15 -6.99 41.83
C GLU A 327 -15.74 -7.92 40.74
N PRO A 328 -16.83 -8.66 41.03
CA PRO A 328 -17.45 -9.56 40.07
C PRO A 328 -17.84 -8.75 38.82
N PRO A 329 -17.31 -9.08 37.64
CA PRO A 329 -17.72 -8.40 36.44
C PRO A 329 -19.21 -8.64 36.28
N GLN A 330 -19.98 -7.56 36.19
CA GLN A 330 -21.23 -7.65 35.44
C GLN A 330 -20.87 -8.30 34.10
N PRO A 331 -21.66 -9.27 33.61
CA PRO A 331 -21.26 -10.06 32.45
C PRO A 331 -21.09 -9.14 31.24
N GLU A 332 -19.85 -8.68 31.02
CA GLU A 332 -19.40 -8.15 29.76
C GLU A 332 -19.52 -9.32 28.80
N LYS A 333 -20.59 -9.26 28.01
CA LYS A 333 -20.84 -10.19 26.91
C LYS A 333 -19.54 -10.27 26.11
N VAL A 334 -18.92 -11.45 26.10
CA VAL A 334 -17.95 -11.82 25.07
C VAL A 334 -18.65 -11.47 23.76
N GLN A 335 -18.26 -10.38 23.12
CA GLN A 335 -18.95 -9.91 21.93
C GLN A 335 -18.66 -10.94 20.86
N ASP A 336 -19.71 -11.66 20.44
CA ASP A 336 -19.61 -12.68 19.40
C ASP A 336 -18.87 -12.07 18.20
N PRO A 337 -17.93 -12.78 17.54
CA PRO A 337 -17.11 -12.22 16.47
C PRO A 337 -17.96 -11.66 15.31
N VAL A 338 -19.15 -12.22 15.10
CA VAL A 338 -20.14 -11.76 14.11
C VAL A 338 -20.81 -10.45 14.54
N GLU A 339 -20.98 -10.23 15.85
CA GLU A 339 -21.51 -8.97 16.39
C GLU A 339 -20.50 -7.83 16.27
N LEU A 340 -19.21 -8.10 16.47
CA LEU A 340 -18.12 -7.15 16.20
C LEU A 340 -18.05 -6.77 14.71
N LEU A 341 -18.23 -7.73 13.80
CA LEU A 341 -18.29 -7.45 12.36
C LEU A 341 -19.48 -6.54 12.00
N PHE A 342 -20.63 -6.78 12.63
CA PHE A 342 -21.81 -5.93 12.44
C PHE A 342 -21.55 -4.49 12.88
N LEU A 343 -20.96 -4.28 14.06
CA LEU A 343 -20.62 -2.95 14.56
C LEU A 343 -19.65 -2.25 13.60
N ARG A 344 -18.57 -2.92 13.21
CA ARG A 344 -17.59 -2.37 12.26
C ARG A 344 -18.22 -2.01 10.92
N GLU A 345 -19.04 -2.88 10.32
CA GLU A 345 -19.68 -2.58 9.03
C GLU A 345 -20.75 -1.47 9.14
N SER A 346 -21.35 -1.28 10.31
CA SER A 346 -22.31 -0.20 10.57
C SER A 346 -21.65 1.17 10.67
N GLU A 347 -20.38 1.23 11.09
CA GLU A 347 -19.58 2.46 11.17
C GLU A 347 -19.01 2.90 9.81
N ILE A 348 -18.97 2.00 8.83
CA ILE A 348 -18.51 2.35 7.47
C ILE A 348 -19.53 3.30 6.84
N PRO A 349 -19.12 4.54 6.48
CA PRO A 349 -20.02 5.52 5.90
C PRO A 349 -20.65 5.00 4.61
N LEU A 350 -21.91 5.38 4.39
CA LEU A 350 -22.63 5.09 3.14
C LEU A 350 -21.90 5.76 1.97
N ARG A 351 -21.79 5.06 0.85
CA ARG A 351 -21.29 5.66 -0.40
C ARG A 351 -22.30 6.67 -0.91
N GLU A 352 -21.87 7.64 -1.72
CA GLU A 352 -22.73 8.71 -2.27
C GLU A 352 -23.98 8.19 -3.02
N ASN A 353 -23.88 6.98 -3.59
CA ASN A 353 -24.94 6.30 -4.32
C ASN A 353 -25.69 5.23 -3.49
N GLU A 354 -25.46 5.13 -2.18
CA GLU A 354 -26.06 4.12 -1.30
C GLU A 354 -26.93 4.78 -0.22
N GLU A 355 -28.14 4.26 -0.02
CA GLU A 355 -29.08 4.70 1.02
C GLU A 355 -29.45 3.50 1.92
N PRO A 356 -29.66 3.70 3.24
CA PRO A 356 -30.09 2.63 4.14
C PRO A 356 -31.47 2.13 3.74
N PHE A 357 -31.67 0.82 3.79
CA PHE A 357 -32.91 0.17 3.36
C PHE A 357 -33.54 -0.63 4.51
N THR A 358 -34.73 -0.23 4.94
CA THR A 358 -35.39 -0.79 6.13
C THR A 358 -36.82 -1.26 5.86
N ASN A 359 -37.20 -1.45 4.59
CA ASN A 359 -38.57 -1.85 4.21
C ASN A 359 -38.76 -3.36 4.36
N GLU A 360 -38.93 -3.81 5.60
CA GLU A 360 -39.24 -5.19 5.94
C GLU A 360 -40.73 -5.51 5.76
N GLU A 361 -41.02 -6.77 5.37
CA GLU A 361 -42.37 -7.32 5.24
C GLU A 361 -42.62 -8.38 6.33
N PRO A 362 -43.14 -7.99 7.51
CA PRO A 362 -43.33 -8.91 8.63
C PRO A 362 -44.33 -10.03 8.31
N GLN A 363 -45.25 -9.83 7.36
CA GLN A 363 -46.23 -10.83 6.95
C GLN A 363 -45.60 -12.10 6.35
N TYR A 364 -44.40 -11.99 5.77
CA TYR A 364 -43.68 -13.10 5.15
C TYR A 364 -42.54 -13.63 6.03
N SER A 365 -42.42 -13.10 7.25
CA SER A 365 -41.43 -13.51 8.24
C SER A 365 -42.00 -14.64 9.12
N SER A 366 -41.16 -15.58 9.56
CA SER A 366 -41.59 -16.63 10.50
C SER A 366 -41.90 -16.02 11.87
N SER A 367 -42.75 -16.61 12.70
CA SER A 367 -43.00 -16.12 14.07
C SER A 367 -42.10 -16.77 15.13
N SER A 368 -41.31 -17.78 14.77
CA SER A 368 -40.44 -18.53 15.67
C SER A 368 -38.96 -18.30 15.38
N GLY A 369 -38.15 -18.12 16.43
CA GLY A 369 -36.71 -17.94 16.36
C GLY A 369 -36.22 -16.54 16.71
N ILE A 370 -34.91 -16.37 16.73
CA ILE A 370 -34.20 -15.12 16.97
C ILE A 370 -34.14 -14.34 15.66
N LYS A 371 -34.49 -13.05 15.68
CA LYS A 371 -34.34 -12.19 14.50
C LYS A 371 -32.86 -11.95 14.19
N PRO A 372 -32.35 -12.31 12.99
CA PRO A 372 -30.98 -12.02 12.62
C PRO A 372 -30.76 -10.52 12.46
N LYS A 373 -29.55 -10.04 12.79
CA LYS A 373 -29.16 -8.65 12.50
C LYS A 373 -28.86 -8.51 11.01
N TYR A 374 -29.14 -7.36 10.41
CA TYR A 374 -28.85 -7.12 9.00
C TYR A 374 -28.48 -5.67 8.73
N LEU A 375 -27.70 -5.46 7.67
CA LEU A 375 -27.45 -4.17 7.04
C LEU A 375 -27.92 -4.29 5.59
N ALA A 376 -29.00 -3.61 5.27
CA ALA A 376 -29.53 -3.55 3.91
C ALA A 376 -29.37 -2.13 3.35
N ARG A 377 -28.93 -2.04 2.09
CA ARG A 377 -28.66 -0.79 1.39
C ARG A 377 -29.26 -0.84 -0.01
N VAL A 378 -29.88 0.25 -0.43
CA VAL A 378 -30.32 0.49 -1.81
C VAL A 378 -29.20 1.20 -2.55
N VAL A 379 -28.83 0.69 -3.72
CA VAL A 379 -27.86 1.32 -4.62
C VAL A 379 -28.63 2.09 -5.68
N ASN A 380 -28.49 3.41 -5.68
CA ASN A 380 -29.12 4.33 -6.62
C ASN A 380 -28.18 4.66 -7.80
N ILE A 381 -28.74 5.02 -8.94
CA ILE A 381 -28.01 5.53 -10.10
C ILE A 381 -28.79 6.66 -10.78
N ILE A 382 -28.06 7.64 -11.30
CA ILE A 382 -28.60 8.68 -12.18
C ILE A 382 -28.49 8.15 -13.61
N GLU A 383 -29.61 7.82 -14.24
CA GLU A 383 -29.62 7.36 -15.62
C GLU A 383 -29.91 8.51 -16.59
N TRP A 384 -28.88 8.92 -17.31
CA TRP A 384 -29.00 9.87 -18.42
C TRP A 384 -29.60 9.17 -19.64
N ASN A 385 -30.83 9.54 -19.98
CA ASN A 385 -31.46 9.12 -21.24
C ASN A 385 -31.49 10.32 -22.22
N LYS A 386 -31.81 10.08 -23.50
CA LYS A 386 -31.88 11.12 -24.55
C LYS A 386 -32.90 12.25 -24.25
N HIS A 387 -33.84 12.03 -23.34
CA HIS A 387 -34.90 12.98 -22.95
C HIS A 387 -34.56 13.75 -21.66
N ASN A 388 -33.57 13.29 -20.88
CA ASN A 388 -33.16 13.86 -19.59
C ASN A 388 -31.90 14.74 -19.73
N GLY A 389 -31.62 15.27 -20.92
CA GLY A 389 -30.32 15.86 -21.29
C GLY A 389 -30.04 17.29 -20.83
N ASN A 390 -30.85 17.87 -19.93
CA ASN A 390 -30.60 19.21 -19.41
C ASN A 390 -29.57 19.13 -18.26
N PRO A 391 -28.39 19.79 -18.36
CA PRO A 391 -27.32 19.67 -17.36
C PRO A 391 -27.65 20.25 -15.98
N ASP A 392 -28.59 21.21 -15.93
CA ASP A 392 -28.87 22.01 -14.73
C ASP A 392 -29.83 21.32 -13.74
N GLU A 393 -30.56 20.28 -14.18
CA GLU A 393 -31.47 19.49 -13.35
C GLU A 393 -31.16 18.00 -13.53
N PRO A 394 -30.33 17.39 -12.66
CA PRO A 394 -30.03 15.97 -12.78
C PRO A 394 -31.32 15.14 -12.65
N PRO A 395 -31.48 14.08 -13.48
CA PRO A 395 -32.68 13.26 -13.42
C PRO A 395 -32.81 12.55 -12.06
N PRO A 396 -34.04 12.19 -11.65
CA PRO A 396 -34.27 11.55 -10.36
C PRO A 396 -33.47 10.25 -10.27
N LYS A 397 -32.89 10.00 -9.08
CA LYS A 397 -32.17 8.77 -8.78
C LYS A 397 -33.10 7.57 -8.97
N ALA A 398 -32.68 6.61 -9.79
CA ALA A 398 -33.38 5.35 -9.98
C ALA A 398 -32.67 4.24 -9.22
N VAL A 399 -33.44 3.28 -8.69
CA VAL A 399 -32.87 2.11 -8.01
C VAL A 399 -32.12 1.24 -9.01
N ASN A 400 -30.83 1.07 -8.79
CA ASN A 400 -29.93 0.24 -9.60
C ASN A 400 -29.79 -1.17 -9.03
N GLY A 401 -29.92 -1.35 -7.72
CA GLY A 401 -29.72 -2.65 -7.08
C GLY A 401 -29.81 -2.60 -5.57
N TYR A 402 -29.56 -3.74 -4.94
CA TYR A 402 -29.64 -3.90 -3.49
C TYR A 402 -28.40 -4.63 -2.97
N ARG A 403 -27.99 -4.29 -1.74
CA ARG A 403 -26.93 -4.94 -0.97
C ARG A 403 -27.51 -5.37 0.38
N PHE A 404 -27.45 -6.66 0.66
CA PHE A 404 -27.91 -7.26 1.91
C PHE A 404 -26.75 -7.99 2.59
N ASN A 405 -26.42 -7.56 3.80
CA ASN A 405 -25.50 -8.27 4.69
C ASN A 405 -26.30 -8.73 5.92
N ILE A 406 -26.52 -10.04 6.07
CA ILE A 406 -27.32 -10.62 7.14
C ILE A 406 -26.42 -11.46 8.04
N TYR A 407 -26.54 -11.27 9.34
CA TYR A 407 -25.63 -11.77 10.36
C TYR A 407 -26.29 -12.87 11.19
N TYR A 408 -25.64 -14.03 11.21
CA TYR A 408 -26.06 -15.24 11.89
C TYR A 408 -24.92 -15.75 12.81
N PRO A 409 -24.71 -15.13 13.99
CA PRO A 409 -23.65 -15.53 14.95
C PRO A 409 -23.66 -17.03 15.30
N GLN A 410 -24.83 -17.64 15.37
CA GLN A 410 -24.99 -19.05 15.78
C GLN A 410 -24.79 -20.05 14.62
N LEU A 411 -24.60 -19.58 13.38
CA LEU A 411 -24.41 -20.45 12.20
C LEU A 411 -22.94 -20.61 11.76
N ILE A 412 -21.97 -20.11 12.52
CA ILE A 412 -20.54 -20.14 12.15
C ILE A 412 -20.03 -21.57 11.89
N ASN A 413 -20.50 -22.55 12.67
CA ASN A 413 -20.06 -23.96 12.58
C ASN A 413 -21.12 -24.89 11.96
N SER A 414 -22.20 -24.35 11.39
CA SER A 414 -23.27 -25.16 10.81
C SER A 414 -22.97 -25.55 9.36
N LYS A 415 -23.26 -26.81 9.00
CA LYS A 415 -23.19 -27.27 7.60
C LYS A 415 -24.34 -26.76 6.73
N LYS A 416 -25.42 -26.26 7.32
CA LYS A 416 -26.59 -25.74 6.60
C LYS A 416 -26.42 -24.22 6.43
N ALA A 417 -26.39 -23.75 5.19
CA ALA A 417 -26.32 -22.32 4.87
C ALA A 417 -27.72 -21.69 4.77
N PRO A 418 -27.89 -20.41 5.16
CA PRO A 418 -29.10 -19.66 4.89
C PRO A 418 -29.29 -19.46 3.38
N THR A 419 -30.55 -19.44 2.94
CA THR A 419 -30.95 -19.32 1.53
C THR A 419 -31.95 -18.18 1.37
N TYR A 420 -32.15 -17.69 0.14
CA TYR A 420 -33.17 -16.70 -0.15
C TYR A 420 -34.14 -17.21 -1.22
N LYS A 421 -35.39 -16.72 -1.18
CA LYS A 421 -36.43 -17.03 -2.15
C LYS A 421 -37.18 -15.76 -2.53
N ILE A 422 -37.45 -15.60 -3.82
CA ILE A 422 -38.28 -14.51 -4.33
C ILE A 422 -39.73 -14.99 -4.40
N VAL A 423 -40.62 -14.26 -3.75
CA VAL A 423 -42.07 -14.46 -3.76
C VAL A 423 -42.69 -13.29 -4.53
N ARG A 424 -43.37 -13.59 -5.63
CA ARG A 424 -44.10 -12.60 -6.43
C ARG A 424 -45.57 -12.64 -6.05
N GLU A 425 -46.13 -11.51 -5.68
CA GLU A 425 -47.56 -11.38 -5.43
C GLU A 425 -48.35 -11.52 -6.75
N GLY A 426 -49.46 -12.25 -6.73
CA GLY A 426 -50.35 -12.41 -7.90
C GLY A 426 -50.00 -13.52 -8.90
N GLY A 427 -49.09 -14.45 -8.58
CA GLY A 427 -48.87 -15.67 -9.38
C GLY A 427 -48.27 -15.46 -10.78
N LYS A 428 -47.84 -14.23 -11.10
CA LYS A 428 -47.21 -13.91 -12.39
C LYS A 428 -45.85 -14.61 -12.50
N ARG A 429 -45.63 -15.32 -13.60
CA ARG A 429 -44.39 -16.08 -13.90
C ARG A 429 -43.26 -15.24 -14.51
N ARG A 430 -43.50 -13.95 -14.82
CA ARG A 430 -42.58 -13.11 -15.60
C ARG A 430 -42.58 -11.66 -15.12
N TRP A 431 -41.42 -11.02 -15.24
CA TRP A 431 -41.20 -9.58 -15.03
C TRP A 431 -42.01 -8.78 -16.06
N TYR A 432 -42.91 -7.90 -15.62
CA TYR A 432 -43.53 -6.89 -16.49
C TYR A 432 -43.69 -5.61 -15.67
N GLY A 433 -42.89 -4.57 -15.97
CA GLY A 433 -43.03 -3.24 -15.37
C GLY A 433 -42.18 -2.98 -14.13
N ASN A 434 -42.63 -2.02 -13.31
CA ASN A 434 -42.06 -1.65 -12.01
C ASN A 434 -42.72 -2.45 -10.87
N ASP A 435 -43.14 -3.69 -11.15
CA ASP A 435 -43.77 -4.55 -10.15
C ASP A 435 -42.78 -4.81 -9.01
N GLU A 436 -43.28 -4.83 -7.78
CA GLU A 436 -42.51 -5.15 -6.58
C GLU A 436 -42.62 -6.65 -6.28
N CYS A 437 -41.56 -7.25 -5.72
CA CYS A 437 -41.56 -8.62 -5.24
C CYS A 437 -40.92 -8.70 -3.86
N ILE A 438 -41.17 -9.81 -3.17
CA ILE A 438 -40.71 -10.01 -1.80
C ILE A 438 -39.56 -10.98 -1.81
N ILE A 439 -38.39 -10.56 -1.32
CA ILE A 439 -37.26 -11.44 -1.09
C ILE A 439 -37.30 -11.93 0.36
N VAL A 440 -37.44 -13.24 0.54
CA VAL A 440 -37.51 -13.91 1.84
C VAL A 440 -36.19 -14.63 2.08
N PHE A 441 -35.48 -14.25 3.14
CA PHE A 441 -34.29 -14.94 3.61
C PHE A 441 -34.69 -15.97 4.66
N LYS A 442 -34.25 -17.21 4.44
CA LYS A 442 -34.53 -18.36 5.28
C LYS A 442 -33.26 -18.90 5.88
N ALA A 443 -33.25 -19.01 7.20
CA ALA A 443 -32.11 -19.52 7.94
C ALA A 443 -32.43 -20.90 8.54
N PRO A 444 -31.48 -21.83 8.54
CA PRO A 444 -31.68 -23.14 9.14
C PRO A 444 -31.50 -23.07 10.67
N ASP A 445 -32.54 -23.47 11.41
CA ASP A 445 -32.57 -23.62 12.89
C ASP A 445 -32.33 -22.29 13.67
N TYR A 446 -33.01 -22.10 14.81
CA TYR A 446 -32.94 -20.96 15.75
C TYR A 446 -33.26 -19.54 15.24
N TYR A 447 -33.18 -19.26 13.94
CA TYR A 447 -33.41 -17.92 13.38
C TYR A 447 -34.78 -17.76 12.73
N GLN A 448 -35.31 -16.55 12.84
CA GLN A 448 -36.53 -16.11 12.16
C GLN A 448 -36.23 -15.79 10.68
N ASP A 449 -37.11 -16.23 9.77
CA ASP A 449 -37.11 -15.80 8.36
C ASP A 449 -37.38 -14.29 8.28
N ILE A 450 -36.58 -13.54 7.53
CA ILE A 450 -36.77 -12.09 7.32
C ILE A 450 -37.12 -11.82 5.85
N ALA A 451 -38.00 -10.87 5.59
CA ALA A 451 -38.46 -10.56 4.25
C ALA A 451 -38.39 -9.06 3.94
N PHE A 452 -38.08 -8.71 2.70
CA PHE A 452 -38.00 -7.33 2.22
C PHE A 452 -38.75 -7.14 0.91
N ARG A 453 -39.34 -5.97 0.71
CA ARG A 453 -40.03 -5.61 -0.54
C ARG A 453 -39.07 -4.91 -1.51
N ILE A 454 -38.72 -5.56 -2.61
CA ILE A 454 -37.76 -5.08 -3.61
C ILE A 454 -38.41 -4.94 -5.00
N LEU A 455 -37.75 -4.28 -5.95
CA LEU A 455 -38.21 -4.20 -7.33
C LEU A 455 -37.99 -5.53 -8.08
N ASP A 456 -38.98 -6.00 -8.83
CA ASP A 456 -38.91 -7.21 -9.66
C ASP A 456 -38.34 -6.90 -11.05
N ARG A 457 -37.03 -6.67 -11.10
CA ARG A 457 -36.27 -6.52 -12.35
C ARG A 457 -35.25 -7.64 -12.52
N GLN A 458 -34.88 -7.94 -13.76
CA GLN A 458 -33.86 -8.97 -14.04
C GLN A 458 -32.51 -8.56 -13.45
N TRP A 459 -31.86 -9.47 -12.73
CA TRP A 459 -30.54 -9.24 -12.15
C TRP A 459 -29.44 -9.43 -13.19
N ASP A 460 -28.38 -8.63 -13.11
CA ASP A 460 -27.18 -8.80 -13.92
C ASP A 460 -26.31 -9.92 -13.32
N GLN A 461 -26.40 -11.13 -13.88
CA GLN A 461 -25.61 -12.29 -13.46
C GLN A 461 -24.29 -12.43 -14.25
N SER A 462 -23.86 -11.40 -14.97
CA SER A 462 -22.63 -11.49 -15.77
C SER A 462 -21.42 -11.75 -14.87
N ALA A 463 -20.41 -12.47 -15.35
CA ALA A 463 -19.16 -12.71 -14.60
C ALA A 463 -18.14 -11.54 -14.71
N HIS A 464 -18.54 -10.42 -15.32
CA HIS A 464 -17.68 -9.25 -15.49
C HIS A 464 -17.39 -8.58 -14.14
N GLU A 465 -16.20 -8.00 -14.02
CA GLU A 465 -15.67 -7.33 -12.82
C GLU A 465 -16.61 -6.24 -12.26
N ASN A 466 -17.51 -5.71 -13.09
CA ASN A 466 -18.49 -4.68 -12.74
C ASN A 466 -19.94 -5.19 -12.53
N ALA A 467 -20.19 -6.48 -12.78
CA ALA A 467 -21.53 -7.08 -12.89
C ALA A 467 -22.31 -7.15 -11.58
N GLY A 468 -21.65 -6.95 -10.44
CA GLY A 468 -22.33 -6.61 -9.18
C GLY A 468 -23.20 -7.69 -8.53
N PHE A 469 -23.32 -8.89 -9.12
CA PHE A 469 -23.95 -10.04 -8.46
C PHE A 469 -22.94 -10.80 -7.60
N TYR A 470 -23.21 -10.89 -6.31
CA TYR A 470 -22.39 -11.58 -5.32
C TYR A 470 -23.29 -12.22 -4.27
N SER A 471 -23.22 -13.54 -4.10
CA SER A 471 -23.98 -14.28 -3.10
C SER A 471 -23.07 -15.29 -2.42
N LYS A 472 -22.64 -15.01 -1.18
CA LYS A 472 -21.76 -15.92 -0.41
C LYS A 472 -22.13 -15.89 1.07
N PHE A 473 -22.13 -17.06 1.72
CA PHE A 473 -22.22 -17.22 3.16
C PHE A 473 -20.85 -17.64 3.70
N GLU A 474 -20.26 -16.82 4.58
CA GLU A 474 -18.94 -17.08 5.15
C GLU A 474 -18.87 -16.50 6.57
N ASN A 475 -18.27 -17.24 7.51
CA ASN A 475 -18.07 -16.81 8.91
C ASN A 475 -19.34 -16.27 9.59
N GLY A 476 -20.49 -16.89 9.36
CA GLY A 476 -21.76 -16.46 9.95
C GLY A 476 -22.40 -15.23 9.29
N VAL A 477 -21.90 -14.75 8.15
CA VAL A 477 -22.49 -13.61 7.41
C VAL A 477 -22.92 -14.03 6.01
N LEU A 478 -24.20 -13.80 5.68
CA LEU A 478 -24.75 -13.94 4.33
C LEU A 478 -24.68 -12.60 3.63
N ARG A 479 -23.88 -12.53 2.56
CA ARG A 479 -23.75 -11.35 1.69
C ARG A 479 -24.47 -11.63 0.38
N LEU A 480 -25.51 -10.86 0.09
CA LEU A 480 -26.24 -10.88 -1.18
C LEU A 480 -26.28 -9.46 -1.78
N ASN A 481 -25.51 -9.27 -2.85
CA ASN A 481 -25.43 -8.02 -3.60
C ASN A 481 -25.86 -8.31 -5.02
N PHE A 482 -26.70 -7.45 -5.60
CA PHE A 482 -27.06 -7.56 -7.00
C PHE A 482 -27.42 -6.20 -7.58
N LYS A 483 -27.17 -6.05 -8.88
CA LYS A 483 -27.62 -4.91 -9.68
C LYS A 483 -28.63 -5.40 -10.71
N PHE A 484 -29.51 -4.50 -11.13
CA PHE A 484 -30.45 -4.75 -12.20
C PHE A 484 -29.77 -4.63 -13.56
N LYS A 485 -30.16 -5.50 -14.48
CA LYS A 485 -29.69 -5.48 -15.86
C LYS A 485 -30.19 -4.21 -16.54
N ARG A 486 -29.27 -3.42 -17.11
CA ARG A 486 -29.62 -2.22 -17.87
C ARG A 486 -30.35 -2.61 -19.15
N MET A 487 -31.56 -2.10 -19.32
CA MET A 487 -32.32 -2.24 -20.55
C MET A 487 -31.86 -1.15 -21.53
N VAL A 488 -30.91 -1.48 -22.42
CA VAL A 488 -30.51 -0.55 -23.48
C VAL A 488 -31.57 -0.58 -24.58
N TYR A 489 -32.31 0.50 -24.74
CA TYR A 489 -33.21 0.65 -25.87
C TYR A 489 -32.39 0.80 -27.15
N ARG A 490 -32.37 -0.24 -27.99
CA ARG A 490 -31.77 -0.19 -29.32
C ARG A 490 -32.87 0.27 -30.28
N LYS A 491 -32.70 1.47 -30.86
CA LYS A 491 -33.61 2.01 -31.89
C LYS A 491 -33.52 1.22 -33.18
#